data_AF-A0A496UJB0-F1
#
_entry.id   AF-A0A496UJB0-F1
#
_cell.length_a   1.000
_cell.length_b   1.000
_cell.length_c   1.000
_cell.angle_alpha   90.00
_cell.angle_beta   90.00
_cell.angle_gamma   90.00
#
_symmetry.space_group_name_H-M   'P 1'
#
loop_
_entity.id
_entity.type
_entity.pdbx_description
1 polymer ?
#
loop_
_entity_poly.entity_id
_entity_poly.type
_entity_poly.pdbx_seq_one_letter_code
_entity_poly.pdbx_strand_id
1 'polypeptide(L)'
;MTAKNDLDKIFKRIADSVDDMRDSRRLAALGDFAIDMIQKRTRHRKSGVKRPGANTSRLKQLAKTTIEHRTGVMRYLHGDTTPQTSNLTYTGQMLDSIKLRILPRRGVDITPFGRRFGIKGGKSPVGGVTNLQVAKKVSIDRPFMYLSRGEMTKLVKFYQRTFDTLLGRRGLT
;
A
#
# COMPACT_ATOMS: atom_id res chain seq x y z
N MET A 1 -46.58 -12.72 -13.71
CA MET A 1 -45.23 -12.67 -13.13
C MET A 1 -45.29 -13.31 -11.76
N THR A 2 -44.52 -14.37 -11.51
CA THR A 2 -44.52 -15.10 -10.23
C THR A 2 -43.42 -14.56 -9.33
N ALA A 3 -43.69 -14.40 -8.03
CA ALA A 3 -42.74 -13.89 -7.04
C ALA A 3 -41.39 -14.65 -7.06
N LYS A 4 -41.41 -15.93 -7.43
CA LYS A 4 -40.22 -16.76 -7.64
C LYS A 4 -39.29 -16.21 -8.73
N ASN A 5 -39.84 -15.82 -9.88
CA ASN A 5 -39.05 -15.29 -10.99
C ASN A 5 -38.41 -13.93 -10.66
N ASP A 6 -39.02 -13.15 -9.77
CA ASP A 6 -38.48 -11.86 -9.35
C ASP A 6 -37.40 -12.03 -8.27
N LEU A 7 -37.56 -12.99 -7.36
CA LEU A 7 -36.50 -13.39 -6.42
C LEU A 7 -35.27 -13.93 -7.13
N ASP A 8 -35.43 -14.81 -8.12
CA ASP A 8 -34.32 -15.37 -8.90
C ASP A 8 -33.54 -14.27 -9.64
N LYS A 9 -34.22 -13.26 -10.17
CA LYS A 9 -33.56 -12.08 -10.77
C LYS A 9 -32.78 -11.27 -9.76
N ILE A 10 -33.31 -11.06 -8.55
CA ILE A 10 -32.61 -10.34 -7.48
C ILE A 10 -31.35 -11.12 -7.05
N PHE A 11 -31.48 -12.42 -6.80
CA PHE A 11 -30.34 -13.27 -6.43
C PHE A 11 -29.26 -13.29 -7.50
N LYS A 12 -29.65 -13.38 -8.78
CA LYS A 12 -28.70 -13.29 -9.89
C LYS A 12 -27.95 -11.96 -9.90
N ARG A 13 -28.65 -10.83 -9.74
CA ARG A 13 -28.00 -9.51 -9.68
C ARG A 13 -27.06 -9.36 -8.49
N ILE A 14 -27.38 -9.95 -7.34
CA ILE A 14 -26.50 -9.98 -6.16
C ILE A 14 -25.27 -10.84 -6.45
N ALA A 15 -25.45 -12.06 -6.96
CA ALA A 15 -24.36 -12.98 -7.29
C ALA A 15 -23.38 -12.36 -8.29
N ASP A 16 -23.90 -11.83 -9.39
CA ASP A 16 -23.13 -11.12 -10.39
C ASP A 16 -22.39 -9.89 -9.77
N SER A 17 -22.92 -9.28 -8.70
CA SER A 17 -22.30 -8.09 -8.08
C SER A 17 -21.12 -8.51 -7.22
N VAL A 18 -21.29 -9.61 -6.48
CA VAL A 18 -20.22 -10.27 -5.71
C VAL A 18 -19.11 -10.75 -6.64
N ASP A 19 -19.45 -11.34 -7.78
CA ASP A 19 -18.45 -11.79 -8.76
C ASP A 19 -17.72 -10.61 -9.38
N ASP A 20 -18.42 -9.52 -9.72
CA ASP A 20 -17.71 -8.34 -10.17
C ASP A 20 -16.83 -7.70 -9.05
N MET A 21 -17.17 -7.86 -7.75
CA MET A 21 -16.28 -7.40 -6.67
C MET A 21 -14.97 -8.18 -6.63
N ARG A 22 -15.00 -9.44 -7.08
CA ARG A 22 -13.82 -10.30 -7.21
C ARG A 22 -12.99 -9.97 -8.45
N ASP A 23 -13.47 -9.06 -9.31
CA ASP A 23 -12.68 -8.58 -10.44
C ASP A 23 -11.37 -7.97 -9.94
N SER A 24 -10.29 -8.51 -10.51
CA SER A 24 -8.91 -8.04 -10.37
C SER A 24 -8.74 -6.52 -10.44
N ARG A 25 -9.52 -5.81 -11.28
CA ARG A 25 -9.43 -4.35 -11.45
C ARG A 25 -9.91 -3.60 -10.20
N ARG A 26 -10.94 -4.12 -9.51
CA ARG A 26 -11.49 -3.47 -8.31
C ARG A 26 -10.65 -3.78 -7.08
N LEU A 27 -10.12 -5.00 -7.01
CA LEU A 27 -9.09 -5.34 -6.03
C LEU A 27 -7.83 -4.48 -6.22
N ALA A 28 -7.45 -4.17 -7.46
CA ALA A 28 -6.37 -3.23 -7.77
C ALA A 28 -6.63 -1.85 -7.17
N ALA A 29 -7.81 -1.27 -7.41
CA ALA A 29 -8.18 0.04 -6.85
C ALA A 29 -8.16 0.07 -5.31
N LEU A 30 -8.62 -1.01 -4.66
CA LEU A 30 -8.54 -1.16 -3.21
C LEU A 30 -7.08 -1.21 -2.71
N GLY A 31 -6.24 -1.95 -3.44
CA GLY A 31 -4.80 -2.02 -3.20
C GLY A 31 -4.12 -0.67 -3.33
N ASP A 32 -4.38 0.05 -4.42
CA ASP A 32 -3.80 1.37 -4.68
C ASP A 32 -4.18 2.37 -3.58
N PHE A 33 -5.44 2.34 -3.12
CA PHE A 33 -5.88 3.16 -2.01
C PHE A 33 -5.15 2.82 -0.70
N ALA A 34 -4.93 1.54 -0.41
CA ALA A 34 -4.15 1.11 0.75
C ALA A 34 -2.66 1.50 0.65
N ILE A 35 -2.07 1.36 -0.54
CA ILE A 35 -0.67 1.75 -0.82
C ILE A 35 -0.49 3.25 -0.64
N ASP A 36 -1.40 4.06 -1.17
CA ASP A 36 -1.40 5.52 -1.02
C ASP A 36 -1.41 5.93 0.46
N MET A 37 -2.25 5.29 1.29
CA MET A 37 -2.27 5.56 2.73
C MET A 37 -0.93 5.23 3.40
N ILE A 38 -0.33 4.08 3.08
CA ILE A 38 0.98 3.68 3.60
C ILE A 38 2.05 4.69 3.18
N GLN A 39 2.12 5.01 1.89
CA GLN A 39 3.11 5.93 1.33
C GLN A 39 2.98 7.33 1.94
N LYS A 40 1.78 7.90 1.97
CA LYS A 40 1.54 9.25 2.52
C LYS A 40 1.87 9.34 4.00
N ARG A 41 1.45 8.35 4.80
CA ARG A 41 1.74 8.32 6.24
C ARG A 41 3.25 8.24 6.49
N THR A 42 3.94 7.35 5.76
CA THR A 42 5.37 7.14 5.97
C THR A 42 6.21 8.30 5.44
N ARG A 43 5.89 8.85 4.26
CA ARG A 43 6.59 10.00 3.66
C ARG A 43 6.37 11.28 4.46
N HIS A 44 5.11 11.69 4.60
CA HIS A 44 4.79 13.04 5.07
C HIS A 44 4.65 13.09 6.60
N ARG A 45 3.98 12.09 7.19
CA ARG A 45 3.73 12.07 8.65
C ARG A 45 4.87 11.46 9.44
N LYS A 46 5.86 10.85 8.76
CA LYS A 46 7.03 10.20 9.37
C LYS A 46 6.61 9.14 10.40
N SER A 47 5.52 8.44 10.09
CA SER A 47 4.87 7.50 10.99
C SER A 47 4.72 6.11 10.37
N GLY A 48 4.63 5.13 11.25
CA GLY A 48 4.53 3.71 10.96
C GLY A 48 3.48 3.02 11.81
N VAL A 49 3.32 1.73 11.58
CA VAL A 49 2.35 0.89 12.28
C VAL A 49 3.01 -0.45 12.54
N LYS A 50 3.10 -0.86 13.82
CA LYS A 50 3.85 -2.05 14.26
C LYS A 50 3.20 -3.37 13.84
N ARG A 51 1.88 -3.43 13.83
CA ARG A 51 1.07 -4.60 13.47
C ARG A 51 -0.28 -4.15 12.89
N PRO A 52 -0.97 -4.98 12.09
CA PRO A 52 -2.27 -4.63 11.52
C PRO A 52 -3.24 -4.10 12.57
N GLY A 53 -3.89 -2.97 12.28
CA GLY A 53 -4.90 -2.36 13.16
C GLY A 53 -4.35 -1.68 14.41
N ALA A 54 -3.03 -1.58 14.59
CA ALA A 54 -2.44 -0.80 15.67
C ALA A 54 -2.58 0.71 15.42
N ASN A 55 -2.30 1.51 16.45
CA ASN A 55 -2.22 2.96 16.31
C ASN A 55 -0.95 3.35 15.54
N THR A 56 -1.02 4.48 14.82
CA THR A 56 0.15 5.07 14.18
C THR A 56 1.13 5.58 15.22
N SER A 57 2.43 5.31 15.05
CA SER A 57 3.49 5.87 15.88
C SER A 57 4.57 6.53 15.02
N ARG A 58 5.28 7.53 15.57
CA ARG A 58 6.41 8.14 14.87
C ARG A 58 7.50 7.10 14.64
N LEU A 59 8.10 7.14 13.45
CA LEU A 59 9.26 6.32 13.13
C LEU A 59 10.48 6.80 13.91
N LYS A 60 11.36 5.85 14.27
CA LYS A 60 12.66 6.15 14.87
C LYS A 60 13.44 7.16 14.02
N GLN A 61 14.08 8.11 14.68
CA GLN A 61 14.95 9.10 14.04
C GLN A 61 16.16 8.42 13.38
N LEU A 62 16.72 9.08 12.36
CA LEU A 62 17.96 8.62 11.73
C LEU A 62 19.14 8.81 12.68
N ALA A 63 20.12 7.91 12.61
CA ALA A 63 21.38 8.08 13.31
C ALA A 63 22.14 9.30 12.78
N LYS A 64 22.91 9.99 13.64
CA LYS A 64 23.70 11.17 13.24
C LYS A 64 24.63 10.88 12.05
N THR A 65 25.33 9.75 12.08
CA THR A 65 26.19 9.27 10.98
C THR A 65 25.43 9.10 9.66
N THR A 66 24.18 8.64 9.73
CA THR A 66 23.31 8.56 8.54
C THR A 66 22.95 9.94 8.03
N ILE A 67 22.66 10.90 8.91
CA ILE A 67 22.34 12.28 8.54
C ILE A 67 23.56 12.95 7.88
N GLU A 68 24.74 12.82 8.49
CA GLU A 68 26.02 13.35 7.96
C GLU A 68 26.32 12.81 6.56
N HIS A 69 26.20 11.48 6.38
CA HIS A 69 26.33 10.87 5.06
C HIS A 69 25.33 11.46 4.06
N ARG A 70 24.04 11.62 4.44
CA ARG A 70 23.01 12.21 3.57
C ARG A 70 23.29 13.64 3.17
N THR A 71 23.84 14.44 4.08
CA THR A 71 24.24 15.82 3.80
C THR A 71 25.28 15.84 2.68
N GLY A 72 26.27 14.95 2.71
CA GLY A 72 27.28 14.82 1.64
C GLY A 72 26.73 14.34 0.28
N VAL A 73 25.58 13.65 0.28
CA VAL A 73 24.93 13.13 -0.95
C VAL A 73 23.59 13.80 -1.25
N MET A 74 23.35 15.02 -0.75
CA MET A 74 22.03 15.68 -0.80
C MET A 74 21.44 15.76 -2.22
N ARG A 75 22.28 16.03 -3.23
CA ARG A 75 21.90 16.06 -4.66
C ARG A 75 21.37 14.74 -5.22
N TYR A 76 21.44 13.67 -4.44
CA TYR A 76 21.06 12.33 -4.83
C TYR A 76 19.92 11.74 -3.99
N LEU A 77 19.39 12.51 -3.04
CA LEU A 77 18.23 12.11 -2.26
C LEU A 77 16.98 12.16 -3.16
N HIS A 78 16.02 11.29 -2.86
CA HIS A 78 14.68 11.38 -3.47
C HIS A 78 14.04 12.72 -3.11
N GLY A 79 13.21 13.31 -3.99
CA GLY A 79 12.58 14.62 -3.74
C GLY A 79 11.80 14.69 -2.42
N ASP A 80 11.17 13.58 -2.02
CA ASP A 80 10.47 13.45 -0.73
C ASP A 80 11.40 13.16 0.48
N THR A 81 12.72 13.28 0.34
CA THR A 81 13.71 12.94 1.37
C THR A 81 14.66 14.10 1.63
N THR A 82 14.84 14.46 2.89
CA THR A 82 15.90 15.38 3.32
C THR A 82 16.99 14.63 4.10
N PRO A 83 18.15 15.24 4.40
CA PRO A 83 19.15 14.57 5.23
C PRO A 83 18.64 14.14 6.60
N GLN A 84 17.72 14.93 7.17
CA GLN A 84 17.15 14.71 8.50
C GLN A 84 15.84 13.90 8.47
N THR A 85 15.14 13.90 7.34
CA THR A 85 13.86 13.19 7.19
C THR A 85 14.04 11.89 6.43
N SER A 86 13.27 10.87 6.78
CA SER A 86 13.50 9.53 6.26
C SER A 86 12.30 9.02 5.50
N ASN A 87 12.48 8.82 4.21
CA ASN A 87 11.59 8.04 3.35
C ASN A 87 11.88 6.53 3.42
N LEU A 88 12.26 6.05 4.62
CA LEU A 88 12.81 4.73 4.95
C LEU A 88 14.11 4.32 4.22
N THR A 89 14.32 4.76 2.98
CA THR A 89 15.54 4.60 2.19
C THR A 89 15.97 5.94 1.62
N TYR A 90 17.26 6.05 1.25
CA TYR A 90 17.83 7.26 0.65
C TYR A 90 17.19 7.63 -0.70
N THR A 91 16.85 6.60 -1.48
CA THR A 91 16.41 6.72 -2.87
C THR A 91 14.89 6.72 -3.03
N GLY A 92 14.11 6.51 -1.97
CA GLY A 92 12.64 6.38 -2.04
C GLY A 92 12.11 5.09 -2.68
N GLN A 93 12.91 4.46 -3.57
CA GLN A 93 12.60 3.25 -4.34
C GLN A 93 11.83 2.16 -3.57
N MET A 94 12.09 1.96 -2.28
CA MET A 94 11.39 0.95 -1.50
C MET A 94 9.89 1.27 -1.36
N LEU A 95 9.54 2.52 -1.03
CA LEU A 95 8.13 2.92 -0.95
C LEU A 95 7.49 3.01 -2.33
N ASP A 96 8.23 3.49 -3.34
CA ASP A 96 7.74 3.54 -4.73
C ASP A 96 7.48 2.15 -5.30
N SER A 97 8.20 1.14 -4.79
CA SER A 97 8.08 -0.24 -5.24
C SER A 97 6.94 -1.03 -4.59
N ILE A 98 6.21 -0.46 -3.63
CA ILE A 98 5.06 -1.14 -3.04
C ILE A 98 4.01 -1.31 -4.12
N LYS A 99 3.60 -2.56 -4.36
CA LYS A 99 2.53 -2.88 -5.30
C LYS A 99 1.58 -3.89 -4.70
N LEU A 100 0.41 -3.96 -5.31
CA LEU A 100 -0.54 -5.01 -5.07
C LEU A 100 -0.12 -6.29 -5.80
N ARG A 101 -0.26 -7.42 -5.15
CA ARG A 101 -0.21 -8.74 -5.75
C ARG A 101 -1.47 -9.51 -5.39
N ILE A 102 -2.24 -9.87 -6.39
CA ILE A 102 -3.40 -10.75 -6.24
C ILE A 102 -2.87 -12.18 -6.19
N LEU A 103 -3.09 -12.87 -5.08
CA LEU A 103 -2.67 -14.24 -4.88
C LEU A 103 -3.87 -15.16 -5.16
N PRO A 104 -3.77 -16.10 -6.12
CA PRO A 104 -4.81 -17.07 -6.36
C PRO A 104 -5.18 -17.78 -5.05
N ARG A 105 -6.46 -17.73 -4.66
CA ARG A 105 -7.03 -18.36 -3.45
C ARG A 105 -6.56 -17.83 -2.08
N ARG A 106 -5.57 -16.93 -2.03
CA ARG A 106 -5.06 -16.32 -0.78
C ARG A 106 -5.41 -14.84 -0.63
N GLY A 107 -6.12 -14.27 -1.59
CA GLY A 107 -6.58 -12.90 -1.56
C GLY A 107 -5.55 -11.93 -2.12
N VAL A 108 -5.22 -10.91 -1.35
CA VAL A 108 -4.46 -9.75 -1.82
C VAL A 108 -3.27 -9.49 -0.89
N ASP A 109 -2.10 -9.29 -1.46
CA ASP A 109 -0.85 -9.00 -0.76
C ASP A 109 -0.30 -7.64 -1.19
N ILE A 110 0.08 -6.80 -0.23
CA ILE A 110 0.70 -5.49 -0.48
C ILE A 110 2.13 -5.58 -0.02
N THR A 111 3.06 -5.53 -0.97
CA THR A 111 4.48 -5.76 -0.67
C THR A 111 5.41 -5.01 -1.63
N PRO A 112 6.64 -4.69 -1.23
CA PRO A 112 7.63 -4.08 -2.13
C PRO A 112 8.12 -5.05 -3.21
N PHE A 113 8.29 -4.58 -4.44
CA PHE A 113 8.70 -5.37 -5.60
C PHE A 113 10.03 -4.91 -6.22
N GLY A 114 10.61 -5.77 -7.05
CA GLY A 114 11.76 -5.42 -7.86
C GLY A 114 13.09 -5.35 -7.10
N ARG A 115 14.14 -5.03 -7.86
CA ARG A 115 15.51 -4.89 -7.37
C ARG A 115 15.81 -3.44 -7.00
N ARG A 116 16.76 -3.25 -6.08
CA ARG A 116 17.30 -1.91 -5.82
C ARG A 116 18.28 -1.51 -6.89
N PHE A 117 18.13 -0.28 -7.36
CA PHE A 117 19.06 0.36 -8.28
C PHE A 117 19.95 1.35 -7.54
N GLY A 118 21.07 1.69 -8.18
CA GLY A 118 22.07 2.63 -7.67
C GLY A 118 21.47 3.97 -7.27
N ILE A 119 22.32 4.79 -6.65
CA ILE A 119 22.07 6.22 -6.52
C ILE A 119 21.72 6.75 -7.94
N LYS A 120 20.64 7.55 -8.08
CA LYS A 120 20.00 7.96 -9.36
C LYS A 120 19.29 6.87 -10.18
N GLY A 121 18.85 5.76 -9.58
CA GLY A 121 18.22 4.70 -10.36
C GLY A 121 19.21 4.09 -11.36
N GLY A 122 20.50 4.00 -10.97
CA GLY A 122 21.58 3.55 -11.81
C GLY A 122 21.22 2.27 -12.56
N LYS A 123 21.66 2.16 -13.83
CA LYS A 123 21.21 1.14 -14.79
C LYS A 123 21.38 -0.32 -14.33
N SER A 124 22.21 -0.54 -13.31
CA SER A 124 22.50 -1.87 -12.76
C SER A 124 22.02 -1.99 -11.30
N PRO A 125 21.45 -3.13 -10.90
CA PRO A 125 21.06 -3.39 -9.51
C PRO A 125 22.26 -3.29 -8.54
N VAL A 126 22.07 -2.66 -7.39
CA VAL A 126 23.11 -2.63 -6.35
C VAL A 126 23.09 -3.96 -5.61
N GLY A 127 24.11 -4.79 -5.86
CA GLY A 127 24.41 -5.97 -5.04
C GLY A 127 23.31 -7.04 -5.00
N GLY A 128 22.45 -7.14 -6.03
CA GLY A 128 21.43 -8.18 -6.12
C GLY A 128 20.30 -8.12 -5.08
N VAL A 129 20.25 -7.09 -4.23
CA VAL A 129 19.27 -6.99 -3.14
C VAL A 129 17.92 -6.50 -3.64
N THR A 130 16.85 -7.16 -3.22
CA THR A 130 15.45 -6.80 -3.56
C THR A 130 14.90 -5.74 -2.60
N ASN A 131 13.92 -4.95 -3.06
CA ASN A 131 13.21 -4.00 -2.20
C ASN A 131 12.51 -4.70 -1.03
N LEU A 132 12.02 -5.94 -1.25
CA LEU A 132 11.42 -6.76 -0.22
C LEU A 132 12.40 -7.09 0.92
N GLN A 133 13.63 -7.51 0.59
CA GLN A 133 14.65 -7.81 1.60
C GLN A 133 14.99 -6.57 2.44
N VAL A 134 15.14 -5.41 1.78
CA VAL A 134 15.40 -4.15 2.48
C VAL A 134 14.22 -3.77 3.37
N ALA A 135 12.98 -3.93 2.89
CA ALA A 135 11.79 -3.64 3.67
C ALA A 135 11.68 -4.50 4.92
N LYS A 136 11.99 -5.80 4.82
CA LYS A 136 12.05 -6.69 5.99
C LYS A 136 13.07 -6.19 7.01
N LYS A 137 14.28 -5.86 6.58
CA LYS A 137 15.34 -5.33 7.46
C LYS A 137 14.94 -4.01 8.12
N VAL A 138 14.40 -3.06 7.35
CA VAL A 138 13.99 -1.75 7.86
C VAL A 138 12.79 -1.85 8.79
N SER A 139 11.85 -2.76 8.51
CA SER A 139 10.62 -2.92 9.30
C SER A 139 10.87 -3.39 10.74
N ILE A 140 12.05 -3.95 11.04
CA ILE A 140 12.45 -4.35 12.40
C ILE A 140 12.45 -3.13 13.32
N ASP A 141 13.12 -2.05 12.90
CA ASP A 141 13.23 -0.81 13.68
C ASP A 141 12.14 0.22 13.34
N ARG A 142 11.59 0.13 12.12
CA ARG A 142 10.76 1.17 11.52
C ARG A 142 9.58 0.55 10.79
N PRO A 143 8.62 -0.04 11.52
CA PRO A 143 7.53 -0.80 10.91
C PRO A 143 6.58 0.14 10.16
N PHE A 144 6.37 -0.09 8.87
CA PHE A 144 5.66 0.85 8.00
C PHE A 144 4.64 0.19 7.07
N MET A 145 4.65 -1.13 6.93
CA MET A 145 3.84 -1.84 5.94
C MET A 145 2.37 -2.00 6.33
N TYR A 146 2.06 -1.92 7.63
CA TYR A 146 0.70 -2.20 8.09
C TYR A 146 -0.21 -0.97 8.02
N LEU A 147 -1.51 -1.22 7.87
CA LEU A 147 -2.54 -0.21 8.04
C LEU A 147 -2.87 -0.05 9.53
N SER A 148 -3.03 1.19 9.96
CA SER A 148 -3.54 1.52 11.29
C SER A 148 -5.04 1.26 11.37
N ARG A 149 -5.58 1.26 12.59
CA ARG A 149 -7.03 1.14 12.81
C ARG A 149 -7.84 2.13 11.95
N GLY A 150 -7.45 3.40 11.98
CA GLY A 150 -8.15 4.45 11.24
C GLY A 150 -8.05 4.29 9.72
N GLU A 151 -6.93 3.78 9.21
CA GLU A 151 -6.76 3.51 7.78
C GLU A 151 -7.55 2.26 7.34
N MET A 152 -7.63 1.23 8.19
CA MET A 152 -8.49 0.08 7.94
C MET A 152 -9.96 0.50 7.85
N THR A 153 -10.43 1.37 8.77
CA THR A 153 -11.80 1.91 8.69
C THR A 153 -12.03 2.68 7.39
N LYS A 154 -11.05 3.48 6.94
CA LYS A 154 -11.14 4.19 5.65
C LYS A 154 -11.19 3.22 4.47
N LEU A 155 -10.38 2.16 4.51
CA LEU A 155 -10.37 1.11 3.49
C LEU A 155 -11.72 0.41 3.39
N VAL A 156 -12.32 0.04 4.53
CA VAL A 156 -13.67 -0.55 4.59
C VAL A 156 -14.71 0.40 4.02
N LYS A 157 -14.69 1.68 4.39
CA LYS A 157 -15.62 2.68 3.83
C LYS A 157 -15.44 2.87 2.32
N PHE A 158 -14.20 2.86 1.84
CA PHE A 158 -13.91 2.93 0.41
C PHE A 158 -14.47 1.70 -0.33
N TYR A 159 -14.29 0.51 0.24
CA TYR A 159 -14.85 -0.74 -0.29
C TYR A 159 -16.38 -0.74 -0.31
N GLN A 160 -17.02 -0.33 0.80
CA GLN A 160 -18.48 -0.22 0.91
C GLN A 160 -19.05 0.71 -0.15
N ARG A 161 -18.52 1.94 -0.29
CA ARG A 161 -18.96 2.88 -1.33
C ARG A 161 -18.82 2.31 -2.74
N THR A 162 -17.73 1.58 -2.98
CA THR A 162 -17.52 0.90 -4.26
C THR A 162 -18.59 -0.17 -4.49
N PHE A 163 -18.96 -0.93 -3.46
CA PHE A 163 -20.03 -1.92 -3.54
C PHE A 163 -21.42 -1.31 -3.72
N ASP A 164 -21.77 -0.30 -2.94
CA ASP A 164 -23.05 0.40 -3.03
C ASP A 164 -23.26 0.97 -4.43
N THR A 165 -22.20 1.53 -5.02
CA THR A 165 -22.23 2.02 -6.41
C THR A 165 -22.57 0.91 -7.42
N LEU A 166 -22.15 -0.34 -7.17
CA LEU A 166 -22.44 -1.49 -8.04
C LEU A 166 -23.87 -1.98 -7.88
N LEU A 167 -24.35 -2.03 -6.65
CA LEU A 167 -25.74 -2.35 -6.36
C LEU A 167 -26.68 -1.32 -7.00
N GLY A 168 -26.37 -0.03 -6.86
CA GLY A 168 -27.15 1.05 -7.47
C GLY A 168 -27.18 0.99 -9.00
N ARG A 169 -26.04 0.71 -9.65
CA ARG A 169 -25.98 0.49 -11.11
C ARG A 169 -26.87 -0.67 -11.60
N ARG A 170 -27.27 -1.57 -10.71
CA ARG A 170 -28.09 -2.74 -11.00
C ARG A 170 -29.51 -2.63 -10.44
N GLY A 171 -29.87 -1.45 -9.93
CA GLY A 171 -31.19 -1.17 -9.35
C GLY A 171 -31.49 -2.02 -8.12
N LEU A 172 -30.47 -2.33 -7.30
CA LEU A 172 -30.61 -3.08 -6.04
C LEU A 172 -30.64 -2.19 -4.79
N THR A 173 -30.38 -0.89 -4.96
CA THR A 173 -30.41 0.16 -3.92
C THR A 173 -30.99 1.42 -4.50
#